data_AF-A0ABD0QQ15-F1
#
_entry.id   AF-A0ABD0QQ15-F1
#
_cell.length_a   1.000
_cell.length_b   1.000
_cell.length_c   1.000
_cell.angle_alpha   90.00
_cell.angle_beta   90.00
_cell.angle_gamma   90.00
#
_symmetry.space_group_name_H-M   'P 1'
#
loop_
_entity.id
_entity.type
_entity.pdbx_description
1 polymer ?
#
loop_
_entity_poly.entity_id
_entity_poly.type
_entity_poly.pdbx_seq_one_letter_code
_entity_poly.pdbx_strand_id
1 'polypeptide(L)'
;SFGAVGLTFSGSKIQGASVLVDQDVSTPKAAEATIQRLKAANIPEKNTMGFMFACVGRGHNSYNNVRNVEASAFRKIFPNIPLLGFFGNGEIGCDRIVKENYTLSETDADGLQHSFTTVMSLVHFG
;
A
#
# COMPACT_ATOMS: atom_id res chain seq x y z
N SER A 1 -23.16 -1.29 13.17
CA SER A 1 -23.16 -0.39 12.00
C SER A 1 -21.76 -0.40 11.42
N PHE A 2 -21.60 -0.65 10.13
CA PHE A 2 -20.31 -0.57 9.45
C PHE A 2 -20.30 0.70 8.60
N GLY A 3 -19.21 1.45 8.61
CA GLY A 3 -19.04 2.69 7.85
C GLY A 3 -17.80 2.62 6.98
N ALA A 4 -17.83 3.25 5.81
CA ALA A 4 -16.69 3.38 4.92
C ALA A 4 -16.03 4.76 5.12
N VAL A 5 -14.69 4.81 5.07
CA VAL A 5 -13.91 6.05 5.03
C VAL A 5 -13.06 6.02 3.78
N GLY A 6 -13.17 7.06 2.97
CA GLY A 6 -12.30 7.29 1.81
C GLY A 6 -11.39 8.48 2.08
N LEU A 7 -10.12 8.35 1.69
CA LEU A 7 -9.14 9.43 1.73
C LEU A 7 -8.59 9.65 0.33
N THR A 8 -8.65 10.88 -0.18
CA THR A 8 -8.14 11.24 -1.51
C THR A 8 -7.20 12.43 -1.40
N PHE A 9 -6.04 12.32 -2.03
CA PHE A 9 -5.08 13.40 -2.19
C PHE A 9 -5.07 13.83 -3.65
N SER A 10 -5.18 15.13 -3.92
CA SER A 10 -5.20 15.67 -5.28
C SER A 10 -4.46 17.02 -5.35
N GLY A 11 -3.91 17.32 -6.52
CA GLY A 11 -3.15 18.54 -6.77
C GLY A 11 -2.12 18.32 -7.88
N SER A 12 -1.69 19.40 -8.54
CA SER A 12 -0.77 19.33 -9.68
C SER A 12 0.61 18.77 -9.35
N LYS A 13 0.99 18.77 -8.07
CA LYS A 13 2.26 18.22 -7.57
C LYS A 13 2.10 16.88 -6.84
N ILE A 14 0.87 16.40 -6.63
CA ILE A 14 0.66 15.13 -5.94
C ILE A 14 1.05 13.99 -6.87
N GLN A 15 1.96 13.13 -6.40
CA GLN A 15 2.26 11.86 -7.03
C GLN A 15 1.92 10.74 -6.05
N GLY A 16 1.41 9.62 -6.56
CA GLY A 16 1.02 8.49 -5.73
C GLY A 16 1.40 7.17 -6.38
N ALA A 17 1.77 6.21 -5.55
CA ALA A 17 1.89 4.81 -5.98
C ALA A 17 1.35 3.88 -4.90
N SER A 18 0.76 2.77 -5.27
CA SER A 18 0.29 1.75 -4.33
C SER A 18 0.60 0.34 -4.81
N VAL A 19 0.75 -0.56 -3.85
CA VAL A 19 0.80 -2.01 -4.07
C VAL A 19 -0.12 -2.70 -3.08
N LEU A 20 -0.68 -3.82 -3.51
CA LEU A 20 -1.42 -4.76 -2.67
C LEU A 20 -0.50 -5.87 -2.20
N VAL A 21 -0.55 -6.14 -0.90
CA VAL A 21 -0.06 -7.37 -0.30
C VAL A 21 -1.27 -8.27 -0.09
N ASP A 22 -1.49 -9.20 -1.02
CA ASP A 22 -2.65 -10.07 -1.03
C ASP A 22 -2.55 -11.23 -0.01
N GLN A 23 -3.59 -12.05 0.04
CA GLN A 23 -3.71 -13.18 0.96
C GLN A 23 -2.68 -14.30 0.70
N ASP A 24 -2.16 -14.43 -0.51
CA ASP A 24 -1.22 -15.49 -0.90
C ASP A 24 0.21 -15.12 -0.46
N VAL A 25 0.47 -13.83 -0.20
CA VAL A 25 1.70 -13.35 0.42
C VAL A 25 1.74 -13.66 1.91
N SER A 26 2.34 -14.80 2.23
CA SER A 26 2.43 -15.38 3.59
C SER A 26 3.85 -15.47 4.17
N THR A 27 4.86 -14.95 3.47
CA THR A 27 6.26 -14.95 3.95
C THR A 27 6.84 -13.54 4.02
N PRO A 28 7.73 -13.24 4.98
CA PRO A 28 8.40 -11.94 5.06
C PRO A 28 9.13 -11.54 3.78
N LYS A 29 9.77 -12.50 3.11
CA LYS A 29 10.48 -12.27 1.85
C LYS A 29 9.53 -11.89 0.71
N ALA A 30 8.38 -12.55 0.61
CA ALA A 30 7.37 -12.22 -0.39
C ALA A 30 6.73 -10.85 -0.11
N ALA A 31 6.49 -10.51 1.15
CA ALA A 31 6.01 -9.18 1.55
C ALA A 31 7.01 -8.08 1.16
N GLU A 32 8.29 -8.30 1.45
CA GLU A 32 9.37 -7.38 1.06
C GLU A 32 9.43 -7.21 -0.47
N ALA A 33 9.42 -8.30 -1.23
CA ALA A 33 9.41 -8.25 -2.69
C ALA A 33 8.19 -7.48 -3.24
N THR A 34 7.02 -7.68 -2.64
CA THR A 34 5.77 -7.00 -3.02
C THR A 34 5.87 -5.49 -2.79
N ILE A 35 6.34 -5.07 -1.60
CA ILE A 35 6.51 -3.67 -1.22
C ILE A 35 7.61 -3.00 -2.06
N GLN A 36 8.67 -3.74 -2.41
CA GLN A 36 9.79 -3.23 -3.20
C GLN A 36 9.36 -2.78 -4.60
N ARG A 37 8.25 -3.30 -5.14
CA ARG A 37 7.68 -2.85 -6.42
C ARG A 37 7.36 -1.35 -6.42
N LEU A 38 7.10 -0.73 -5.27
CA LEU A 38 6.88 0.73 -5.15
C LEU A 38 8.09 1.56 -5.63
N LYS A 39 9.31 1.02 -5.58
CA LYS A 39 10.50 1.72 -6.11
C LYS A 39 10.40 1.98 -7.61
N ALA A 40 9.65 1.17 -8.36
CA ALA A 40 9.44 1.36 -9.80
C ALA A 40 8.64 2.63 -10.14
N ALA A 41 7.94 3.24 -9.18
CA ALA A 41 7.24 4.50 -9.37
C ALA A 41 8.17 5.72 -9.39
N ASN A 42 9.45 5.56 -9.03
CA ASN A 42 10.45 6.65 -9.00
C ASN A 42 9.99 7.91 -8.25
N ILE A 43 9.16 7.74 -7.20
CA ILE A 43 8.69 8.84 -6.36
C ILE A 43 9.85 9.35 -5.47
N PRO A 44 10.10 10.67 -5.40
CA PRO A 44 11.10 11.22 -4.50
C PRO A 44 10.82 10.87 -3.04
N GLU A 45 11.84 10.55 -2.23
CA GLU A 45 11.60 10.20 -0.81
C GLU A 45 11.34 11.43 0.09
N LYS A 46 11.90 12.59 -0.27
CA LYS A 46 11.64 13.84 0.43
C LYS A 46 10.22 14.33 0.13
N ASN A 47 9.53 14.88 1.13
CA ASN A 47 8.13 15.30 1.05
C ASN A 47 7.17 14.16 0.65
N THR A 48 7.51 12.92 1.05
CA THR A 48 6.69 11.75 0.79
C THR A 48 6.29 11.07 2.08
N MET A 49 5.07 10.56 2.14
CA MET A 49 4.55 9.75 3.24
C MET A 49 4.12 8.38 2.72
N GLY A 50 4.40 7.35 3.52
CA GLY A 50 3.88 6.01 3.34
C GLY A 50 2.55 5.85 4.07
N PHE A 51 1.60 5.17 3.44
CA PHE A 51 0.33 4.78 4.03
C PHE A 51 0.18 3.26 3.98
N MET A 52 -0.15 2.64 5.13
CA MET A 52 -0.41 1.21 5.26
C MET A 52 -1.80 0.99 5.84
N PHE A 53 -2.71 0.48 5.03
CA PHE A 53 -4.05 0.09 5.45
C PHE A 53 -4.12 -1.43 5.40
N ALA A 54 -4.14 -2.08 6.56
CA ALA A 54 -3.95 -3.52 6.68
C ALA A 54 -5.16 -4.21 7.29
N CYS A 55 -5.60 -5.31 6.67
CA CYS A 55 -6.68 -6.11 7.22
C CYS A 55 -6.27 -6.69 8.59
N VAL A 56 -7.15 -6.59 9.59
CA VAL A 56 -6.97 -7.20 10.91
C VAL A 56 -6.88 -8.73 10.84
N GLY A 57 -7.47 -9.33 9.80
CA GLY A 57 -7.32 -10.76 9.51
C GLY A 57 -5.94 -11.11 8.94
N ARG A 58 -5.24 -10.12 8.36
CA ARG A 58 -3.83 -10.21 7.96
C ARG A 58 -2.89 -9.93 9.13
N GLY A 59 -1.59 -9.94 8.82
CA GLY A 59 -0.54 -9.72 9.80
C GLY A 59 -0.10 -11.05 10.40
N HIS A 60 -0.06 -11.16 11.74
CA HIS A 60 0.54 -12.35 12.37
C HIS A 60 -0.12 -13.66 11.94
N ASN A 61 -1.42 -13.64 11.62
CA ASN A 61 -2.15 -14.82 11.16
C ASN A 61 -1.67 -15.32 9.79
N SER A 62 -1.23 -14.41 8.92
CA SER A 62 -0.71 -14.73 7.58
C SER A 62 0.79 -15.06 7.60
N TYR A 63 1.50 -14.73 8.68
CA TYR A 63 2.96 -14.86 8.79
C TYR A 63 3.40 -15.76 9.96
N ASN A 64 2.68 -16.83 10.26
CA ASN A 64 3.05 -17.80 11.32
C ASN A 64 3.40 -17.13 12.67
N ASN A 65 2.57 -16.20 13.12
CA ASN A 65 2.72 -15.43 14.36
C ASN A 65 3.82 -14.37 14.39
N VAL A 66 4.48 -14.09 13.26
CA VAL A 66 5.43 -12.98 13.16
C VAL A 66 4.67 -11.65 13.05
N ARG A 67 5.02 -10.70 13.91
CA ARG A 67 4.39 -9.36 13.97
C ARG A 67 5.17 -8.35 13.13
N ASN A 68 4.49 -7.28 12.71
CA ASN A 68 5.07 -6.11 12.03
C ASN A 68 5.81 -6.41 10.71
N VAL A 69 5.60 -7.57 10.08
CA VAL A 69 6.33 -8.01 8.88
C VAL A 69 6.33 -6.95 7.77
N GLU A 70 5.15 -6.44 7.42
CA GLU A 70 4.97 -5.47 6.33
C GLU A 70 5.55 -4.10 6.66
N ALA A 71 5.33 -3.61 7.88
CA ALA A 71 5.89 -2.34 8.35
C ALA A 71 7.43 -2.40 8.44
N SER A 72 7.99 -3.52 8.90
CA SER A 72 9.43 -3.76 8.93
C SER A 72 10.02 -3.85 7.52
N ALA A 73 9.35 -4.53 6.60
CA ALA A 73 9.73 -4.58 5.19
C ALA A 73 9.71 -3.17 4.55
N PHE A 74 8.66 -2.38 4.78
CA PHE A 74 8.59 -1.00 4.31
C PHE A 74 9.75 -0.16 4.85
N ARG A 75 10.01 -0.21 6.16
CA ARG A 75 11.10 0.55 6.80
C ARG A 75 12.47 0.16 6.25
N LYS A 76 12.68 -1.10 5.89
CA LYS A 76 13.91 -1.58 5.25
C LYS A 76 14.09 -0.98 3.84
N ILE A 77 13.01 -0.87 3.07
CA ILE A 77 13.05 -0.39 1.68
C ILE A 77 13.06 1.15 1.60
N PHE A 78 12.36 1.82 2.51
CA PHE A 78 12.16 3.27 2.55
C PHE A 78 12.48 3.84 3.95
N PRO A 79 13.77 3.87 4.37
CA PRO A 79 14.15 4.22 5.74
C PRO A 79 13.84 5.66 6.15
N ASN A 80 13.70 6.57 5.17
CA ASN A 80 13.48 8.01 5.39
C ASN A 80 12.03 8.45 5.26
N ILE A 81 11.14 7.56 4.80
CA ILE A 81 9.73 7.87 4.60
C ILE A 81 8.96 7.49 5.86
N PRO A 82 8.23 8.41 6.50
CA PRO A 82 7.35 8.05 7.61
C PRO A 82 6.21 7.17 7.11
N LEU A 83 5.85 6.15 7.89
CA LEU A 83 4.75 5.24 7.60
C LEU A 83 3.60 5.50 8.58
N LEU A 84 2.41 5.77 8.05
CA LEU A 84 1.18 5.98 8.81
C LEU A 84 0.10 5.00 8.34
N GLY A 85 -0.94 4.81 9.14
CA GLY A 85 -2.09 4.01 8.73
C GLY A 85 -2.82 3.38 9.90
N PHE A 86 -3.66 2.41 9.59
CA PHE A 86 -4.49 1.72 10.58
C PHE A 86 -4.80 0.29 10.12
N PHE A 87 -5.25 -0.52 11.07
CA PHE A 87 -5.79 -1.84 10.78
C PHE A 87 -7.32 -1.77 10.66
N GLY A 88 -7.89 -2.33 9.60
CA GLY A 88 -9.32 -2.35 9.31
C GLY A 88 -9.85 -3.75 9.00
N ASN A 89 -11.12 -3.85 8.58
CA ASN A 89 -11.76 -5.14 8.30
C ASN A 89 -12.31 -5.19 6.88
N GLY A 90 -11.41 -5.30 5.88
CA GLY A 90 -11.78 -5.41 4.46
C GLY A 90 -11.35 -4.20 3.64
N GLU A 91 -10.04 -4.02 3.51
CA GLU A 91 -9.44 -2.95 2.72
C GLU A 91 -9.63 -3.25 1.23
N ILE A 92 -9.96 -2.19 0.49
CA ILE A 92 -10.14 -2.23 -0.95
C ILE A 92 -9.08 -1.32 -1.56
N GLY A 93 -8.29 -1.87 -2.46
CA GLY A 93 -7.28 -1.13 -3.20
C GLY A 93 -6.95 -1.79 -4.52
N CYS A 94 -5.96 -1.24 -5.22
CA CYS A 94 -5.39 -1.81 -6.45
C CYS A 94 -3.89 -1.49 -6.51
N ASP A 95 -3.13 -2.31 -7.24
CA ASP A 95 -1.77 -1.97 -7.63
C ASP A 95 -1.83 -0.74 -8.54
N ARG A 96 -1.25 0.38 -8.09
CA ARG A 96 -1.20 1.64 -8.85
C ARG A 96 0.23 2.12 -8.89
N ILE A 97 1.05 1.53 -9.75
CA ILE A 97 2.42 2.01 -10.00
C ILE A 97 2.34 2.92 -11.22
N VAL A 98 2.30 4.25 -11.00
CA VAL A 98 2.19 5.23 -12.09
C VAL A 98 3.49 5.25 -12.88
N LYS A 99 3.42 4.92 -14.18
CA LYS A 99 4.39 5.31 -15.20
C LYS A 99 3.78 6.49 -15.97
N GLU A 100 4.60 7.47 -16.35
CA GLU A 100 4.22 8.84 -16.74
C GLU A 100 2.90 9.06 -17.51
N ASN A 101 2.26 10.20 -17.22
CA ASN A 101 1.05 10.78 -17.82
C ASN A 101 -0.16 9.85 -17.89
N TYR A 102 -1.06 9.96 -16.89
CA TYR A 102 -2.33 9.24 -16.93
C TYR A 102 -3.52 10.06 -16.43
N THR A 103 -4.52 10.18 -17.30
CA THR A 103 -5.91 10.52 -17.01
C THR A 103 -6.54 9.38 -16.22
N LEU A 104 -7.37 9.64 -15.19
CA LEU A 104 -8.19 8.62 -14.50
C LEU A 104 -9.05 7.83 -15.53
N SER A 105 -8.47 6.84 -16.20
CA SER A 105 -9.18 5.93 -17.06
C SER A 105 -9.60 4.74 -16.21
N GLU A 106 -10.86 4.37 -16.43
CA GLU A 106 -11.71 3.47 -15.68
C GLU A 106 -10.92 2.28 -15.14
N THR A 107 -10.85 2.19 -13.81
CA THR A 107 -10.39 0.98 -13.14
C THR A 107 -11.41 -0.11 -13.52
N ASP A 108 -10.99 -1.12 -14.28
CA ASP A 108 -11.78 -2.35 -14.44
C ASP A 108 -12.18 -2.81 -13.03
N ALA A 109 -13.48 -3.01 -12.79
CA ALA A 109 -13.99 -3.47 -11.50
C ALA A 109 -13.32 -4.79 -11.05
N ASP A 110 -12.77 -5.55 -12.00
CA ASP A 110 -12.02 -6.80 -11.80
C ASP A 110 -10.65 -6.61 -11.12
N GLY A 111 -10.09 -5.39 -11.08
CA GLY A 111 -8.81 -5.07 -10.42
C GLY A 111 -8.93 -4.67 -8.95
N LEU A 112 -10.14 -4.49 -8.43
CA LEU A 112 -10.40 -4.19 -7.02
C LEU A 112 -10.42 -5.48 -6.22
N GLN A 113 -9.39 -5.70 -5.40
CA GLN A 113 -9.38 -6.82 -4.48
C GLN A 113 -9.99 -6.42 -3.13
N HIS A 114 -11.03 -7.13 -2.73
CA HIS A 114 -11.57 -7.13 -1.37
C HIS A 114 -11.33 -8.51 -0.77
N SER A 115 -10.27 -8.64 0.02
CA SER A 115 -9.89 -9.88 0.72
C SER A 115 -9.02 -9.52 1.95
N PHE A 116 -8.40 -10.53 2.58
CA PHE A 116 -7.33 -10.34 3.56
C PHE A 116 -6.11 -9.71 2.88
N THR A 117 -6.14 -8.38 2.68
CA THR A 117 -5.09 -7.62 1.98
C THR A 117 -4.51 -6.51 2.84
N THR A 118 -3.32 -6.04 2.47
CA THR A 118 -2.76 -4.77 2.93
C THR A 118 -2.53 -3.87 1.72
N VAL A 119 -3.08 -2.66 1.76
CA VAL A 119 -2.76 -1.59 0.80
C VAL A 119 -1.56 -0.82 1.33
N MET A 120 -0.45 -0.84 0.58
CA MET A 120 0.75 -0.07 0.87
C MET A 120 0.94 1.02 -0.19
N SER A 121 0.91 2.29 0.20
CA SER A 121 0.96 3.41 -0.71
C SER A 121 2.04 4.43 -0.36
N LEU A 122 2.62 5.08 -1.37
CA LEU A 122 3.42 6.29 -1.25
C LEU A 122 2.61 7.48 -1.79
N VAL A 123 2.65 8.60 -1.09
CA VAL A 123 2.10 9.88 -1.56
C VAL A 123 3.15 10.95 -1.40
N HIS A 124 3.54 11.56 -2.52
CA HIS A 124 4.45 12.70 -2.59
C HIS A 124 3.68 14.00 -2.72
N PHE A 125 4.08 15.01 -1.96
CA PHE A 125 3.36 16.28 -1.82
C PHE A 125 3.97 17.44 -2.63
N GLY A 126 5.06 17.22 -3.36
CA GLY A 126 5.74 18.23 -4.19
C GLY A 126 6.79 19.07 -3.48
#